data_AF-A0ABD7ZC20-F1
#
_entry.id   AF-A0ABD7ZC20-F1
#
_cell.length_a   1.000
_cell.length_b   1.000
_cell.length_c   1.000
_cell.angle_alpha   90.00
_cell.angle_beta   90.00
_cell.angle_gamma   90.00
#
_symmetry.space_group_name_H-M   'P 1'
#
loop_
_entity.id
_entity.type
_entity.pdbx_description
1 polymer ?
#
loop_
_entity_poly.entity_id
_entity_poly.type
_entity_poly.pdbx_seq_one_letter_code
_entity_poly.pdbx_strand_id
1 'polypeptide(L)'
;MPGLVWRRSQSGNGERQLTPRTHNGDQYLRYYLIEAANSVRAHDPTFARFYDKKYREVPKYQHRRACVMTARKLVRVIYALLKNHELYKPAKAV
;
A
#
# COMPACT_ATOMS: atom_id res chain seq x y z
N MET A 1 -10.48 4.85 9.99
CA MET A 1 -9.14 4.46 9.50
C MET A 1 -9.27 3.18 8.66
N PRO A 2 -8.90 3.19 7.37
CA PRO A 2 -9.17 2.09 6.44
C PRO A 2 -8.35 0.83 6.82
N GLY A 3 -8.95 -0.36 6.81
CA GLY A 3 -8.39 -1.68 7.19
C GLY A 3 -7.23 -2.23 6.35
N LEU A 4 -6.34 -1.34 5.90
CA LEU A 4 -5.06 -1.64 5.29
C LEU A 4 -3.91 -1.55 6.32
N VAL A 5 -4.22 -1.63 7.62
CA VAL A 5 -3.24 -1.56 8.72
C VAL A 5 -3.05 -2.94 9.34
N TRP A 6 -1.81 -3.30 9.62
CA TRP A 6 -1.44 -4.50 10.37
C TRP A 6 -1.60 -4.25 11.87
N ARG A 7 -2.25 -5.18 12.59
CA ARG A 7 -2.47 -5.04 14.03
C ARG A 7 -1.19 -5.36 14.79
N ARG A 8 -0.34 -4.38 15.10
CA ARG A 8 0.92 -4.61 15.83
C ARG A 8 0.66 -5.40 17.12
N SER A 9 1.30 -6.56 17.25
CA SER A 9 1.32 -7.39 18.45
C SER A 9 2.78 -7.56 18.83
N GLN A 10 3.18 -6.86 19.89
CA GLN A 10 4.49 -6.96 20.51
C GLN A 10 4.37 -7.91 21.70
N SER A 11 5.20 -8.93 21.77
CA SER A 11 5.37 -9.77 22.95
C SER A 11 6.87 -9.81 23.28
N GLY A 12 7.31 -9.04 24.28
CA GLY A 12 8.71 -8.92 24.65
C GLY A 12 9.59 -8.20 23.60
N ASN A 13 10.86 -8.61 23.49
CA ASN A 13 11.93 -7.92 22.74
C ASN A 13 11.88 -8.09 21.20
N GLY A 14 10.79 -8.62 20.65
CA GLY A 14 10.64 -8.87 19.20
C GLY A 14 9.25 -8.51 18.68
N GLU A 15 9.18 -7.79 17.55
CA GLU A 15 7.93 -7.60 16.83
C GLU A 15 7.53 -8.90 16.12
N ARG A 16 6.29 -9.37 16.35
CA ARG A 16 5.79 -10.60 15.74
C ARG A 16 5.64 -10.40 14.23
N GLN A 17 6.52 -11.05 13.46
CA GLN A 17 6.56 -10.96 12.00
C GLN A 17 5.26 -11.41 11.32
N LEU A 18 4.42 -12.24 11.97
CA LEU A 18 3.12 -12.68 11.46
C LEU A 18 2.01 -11.85 12.11
N THR A 19 1.83 -10.64 11.62
CA THR A 19 0.76 -9.76 12.08
C THR A 19 -0.50 -10.01 11.24
N PRO A 20 -1.68 -10.27 11.82
CA PRO A 20 -2.91 -10.31 11.05
C PRO A 20 -3.27 -8.89 10.55
N ARG A 21 -3.79 -8.80 9.31
CA ARG A 21 -4.36 -7.55 8.81
C ARG A 21 -5.64 -7.27 9.56
N THR A 22 -5.84 -6.01 9.93
CA THR A 22 -7.10 -5.57 10.52
C THR A 22 -8.23 -5.75 9.49
N HIS A 23 -9.28 -6.50 9.83
CA HIS A 23 -10.40 -6.78 8.93
C HIS A 23 -11.54 -5.75 9.06
N ASN A 24 -11.18 -4.47 9.21
CA ASN A 24 -12.17 -3.41 9.40
C ASN A 24 -12.42 -2.70 8.06
N GLY A 25 -13.68 -2.63 7.62
CA GLY A 25 -14.12 -1.99 6.37
C GLY A 25 -14.61 -2.96 5.30
N ASP A 26 -15.04 -2.42 4.16
CA ASP A 26 -15.61 -3.17 3.03
C ASP A 26 -14.55 -4.09 2.37
N GLN A 27 -14.91 -5.38 2.26
CA GLN A 27 -14.08 -6.41 1.65
C GLN A 27 -13.82 -6.15 0.16
N TYR A 28 -14.83 -5.72 -0.58
CA TYR A 28 -14.74 -5.44 -2.02
C TYR A 28 -13.88 -4.22 -2.27
N LEU A 29 -14.07 -3.14 -1.50
CA LEU A 29 -13.23 -1.95 -1.62
C LEU A 29 -11.76 -2.29 -1.39
N ARG A 30 -11.46 -3.10 -0.37
CA ARG A 30 -10.09 -3.54 -0.11
C ARG A 30 -9.51 -4.37 -1.24
N TYR A 31 -10.31 -5.26 -1.84
CA TYR A 31 -9.91 -6.07 -2.98
C TYR A 31 -9.52 -5.18 -4.16
N TYR A 32 -10.41 -4.27 -4.57
CA TYR A 32 -10.17 -3.38 -5.69
C TYR A 32 -9.00 -2.41 -5.46
N LEU A 33 -8.80 -1.93 -4.23
CA LEU A 33 -7.63 -1.09 -3.92
C LEU A 33 -6.29 -1.84 -4.07
N ILE A 34 -6.28 -3.14 -3.77
CA ILE A 34 -5.08 -3.98 -3.94
C ILE A 34 -4.87 -4.28 -5.42
N GLU A 35 -5.93 -4.59 -6.15
CA GLU A 35 -5.90 -4.82 -7.59
C GLU A 35 -5.43 -3.56 -8.34
N ALA A 36 -5.99 -2.40 -8.01
CA ALA A 36 -5.55 -1.11 -8.53
C ALA A 36 -4.07 -0.84 -8.21
N ALA A 37 -3.61 -1.15 -7.01
CA ALA A 37 -2.18 -1.01 -6.67
C ALA A 37 -1.27 -1.92 -7.51
N ASN A 38 -1.75 -3.12 -7.88
CA ASN A 38 -1.04 -4.02 -8.77
C ASN A 38 -0.98 -3.51 -10.22
N SER A 39 -2.05 -2.86 -10.69
CA SER A 39 -2.06 -2.18 -12.00
C SER A 39 -1.16 -0.93 -12.01
N VAL A 40 -1.29 -0.06 -11.00
CA VAL A 40 -0.53 1.20 -10.92
C VAL A 40 0.98 0.95 -10.85
N ARG A 41 1.47 -0.11 -10.20
CA ARG A 41 2.91 -0.43 -10.22
C ARG A 41 3.43 -0.82 -11.61
N ALA A 42 2.58 -1.28 -12.52
CA ALA A 42 2.97 -1.65 -13.87
C ALA A 42 3.00 -0.44 -14.82
N HIS A 43 2.15 0.55 -14.56
CA HIS A 43 1.99 1.72 -15.43
C HIS A 43 2.73 2.98 -14.94
N ASP A 44 3.00 3.10 -13.64
CA ASP A 44 3.67 4.28 -13.08
C ASP A 44 5.03 3.93 -12.46
N PRO A 45 6.14 4.48 -12.98
CA PRO A 45 7.49 4.18 -12.49
C PRO A 45 7.73 4.65 -11.05
N THR A 46 7.03 5.69 -10.58
CA THR A 46 7.12 6.18 -9.20
C THR A 46 6.57 5.17 -8.21
N PHE A 47 5.47 4.52 -8.58
CA PHE A 47 4.88 3.45 -7.79
C PHE A 47 5.64 2.14 -7.93
N ALA A 48 6.19 1.82 -9.11
CA ALA A 48 7.09 0.69 -9.32
C ALA A 48 8.31 0.76 -8.39
N ARG A 49 9.04 1.89 -8.40
CA ARG A 49 10.20 2.11 -7.53
C ARG A 49 9.85 2.03 -6.04
N PHE A 50 8.68 2.54 -5.66
CA PHE A 50 8.20 2.43 -4.28
C PHE A 50 7.89 0.98 -3.91
N TYR A 51 7.24 0.25 -4.81
CA TYR A 51 6.95 -1.17 -4.64
C TYR A 51 8.24 -1.98 -4.45
N ASP A 52 9.23 -1.81 -5.33
CA ASP A 52 10.50 -2.55 -5.26
C ASP A 52 11.27 -2.26 -3.98
N LYS A 53 11.30 -0.99 -3.56
CA LYS A 53 11.88 -0.61 -2.27
C LYS A 53 11.19 -1.36 -1.11
N LYS A 54 9.86 -1.37 -1.08
CA LYS A 54 9.09 -2.07 -0.03
C LYS A 54 9.18 -3.59 -0.14
N TYR A 55 9.36 -4.12 -1.33
CA TYR A 55 9.56 -5.54 -1.56
C TYR A 55 10.86 -6.02 -0.91
N ARG A 56 11.95 -5.26 -1.09
CA ARG A 56 13.27 -5.57 -0.50
C ARG A 56 13.33 -5.36 1.02
N GLU A 57 12.60 -4.38 1.55
CA GLU A 57 12.54 -4.09 3.00
C GLU A 57 11.77 -5.16 3.80
N VAL A 58 10.92 -5.96 3.16
CA VAL A 58 10.03 -6.90 3.85
C VAL A 58 10.65 -8.31 3.88
N PRO A 59 10.79 -8.95 5.05
CA PRO A 59 11.41 -10.28 5.14
C PRO A 59 10.51 -11.43 4.67
N LYS A 60 9.19 -11.35 4.88
CA LYS A 60 8.24 -12.45 4.60
C LYS A 60 6.94 -11.93 3.98
N TYR A 61 6.35 -12.70 3.05
CA TYR A 61 5.17 -12.31 2.26
C TYR A 61 5.36 -10.98 1.51
N GLN A 62 6.54 -10.84 0.91
CA GLN A 62 7.09 -9.64 0.28
C GLN A 62 6.07 -9.02 -0.69
N HIS A 63 5.61 -9.80 -1.67
CA HIS A 63 4.66 -9.37 -2.68
C HIS A 63 3.36 -8.82 -2.06
N ARG A 64 2.68 -9.61 -1.22
CA ARG A 64 1.40 -9.22 -0.62
C ARG A 64 1.54 -7.98 0.27
N ARG A 65 2.64 -7.85 1.01
CA ARG A 65 2.90 -6.69 1.88
C ARG A 65 3.26 -5.44 1.08
N ALA A 66 4.12 -5.58 0.08
CA ALA A 66 4.48 -4.48 -0.81
C ALA A 66 3.23 -3.95 -1.53
N CYS A 67 2.37 -4.82 -2.09
CA CYS A 67 1.09 -4.40 -2.70
C CYS A 67 0.20 -3.61 -1.73
N VAL A 68 0.12 -4.02 -0.47
CA VAL A 68 -0.65 -3.30 0.56
C VAL A 68 -0.06 -1.94 0.87
N MET A 69 1.26 -1.85 0.99
CA MET A 69 1.93 -0.56 1.22
C MET A 69 1.74 0.37 0.03
N THR A 70 1.82 -0.15 -1.20
CA THR A 70 1.53 0.59 -2.43
C THR A 70 0.08 1.07 -2.48
N ALA A 71 -0.89 0.20 -2.16
CA ALA A 71 -2.30 0.58 -2.05
C ALA A 71 -2.54 1.71 -1.04
N ARG A 72 -1.87 1.67 0.13
CA ARG A 72 -1.95 2.76 1.11
C ARG A 72 -1.39 4.07 0.59
N LYS A 73 -0.28 4.02 -0.17
CA LYS A 73 0.31 5.19 -0.80
C LYS A 73 -0.65 5.76 -1.86
N LEU A 74 -1.23 4.89 -2.69
CA LEU A 74 -2.21 5.25 -3.72
C LEU A 74 -3.42 5.97 -3.12
N VAL A 75 -4.04 5.41 -2.06
CA VAL A 75 -5.18 6.03 -1.38
C VAL A 75 -4.86 7.43 -0.86
N ARG A 76 -3.65 7.64 -0.32
CA ARG A 76 -3.23 8.97 0.14
C ARG A 76 -3.11 9.96 -1.02
N VAL A 77 -2.59 9.53 -2.16
CA VAL A 77 -2.49 10.35 -3.36
C VAL A 77 -3.88 10.72 -3.87
N ILE A 78 -4.77 9.74 -4.04
CA ILE A 78 -6.17 9.98 -4.46
C ILE A 78 -6.84 10.97 -3.51
N TYR A 79 -6.70 10.77 -2.20
CA TYR A 79 -7.28 11.69 -1.21
C TYR A 79 -6.72 13.10 -1.31
N ALA A 80 -5.40 13.26 -1.51
CA ALA A 80 -4.78 14.58 -1.68
C ALA A 80 -5.26 15.29 -2.95
N LEU A 81 -5.36 14.57 -4.07
CA LEU A 81 -5.87 15.09 -5.34
C LEU A 81 -7.32 15.54 -5.22
N LEU A 82 -8.17 14.72 -4.61
CA LEU A 82 -9.58 15.04 -4.39
C LEU A 82 -9.72 16.25 -3.47
N LYS A 83 -8.93 16.32 -2.39
CA LYS A 83 -8.96 17.44 -1.44
C LYS A 83 -8.55 18.76 -2.09
N ASN A 84 -7.58 18.73 -2.99
CA ASN A 84 -7.08 19.92 -3.67
C ASN A 84 -7.80 20.22 -4.99
N HIS A 85 -8.74 19.36 -5.42
CA HIS A 85 -9.37 19.41 -6.74
C HIS A 85 -8.36 19.42 -7.90
N GLU A 86 -7.25 18.68 -7.74
CA GLU A 86 -6.16 18.63 -8.71
C GLU A 86 -6.20 17.35 -9.56
N LEU A 87 -5.86 17.49 -10.84
CA LEU A 87 -5.65 16.35 -11.73
C LEU A 87 -4.34 15.62 -11.39
N TYR A 88 -4.35 14.29 -11.52
CA TYR A 88 -3.14 13.50 -11.33
C TYR A 88 -2.07 13.89 -12.36
N LYS A 89 -0.90 14.27 -11.86
CA LYS A 89 0.28 14.56 -12.68
C LYS A 89 1.35 13.53 -12.34
N PRO A 90 1.59 12.51 -13.20
CA PRO A 90 2.65 11.56 -12.95
C PRO A 90 4.00 12.29 -12.91
N ALA A 91 4.88 11.91 -11.99
CA ALA A 91 6.22 12.46 -11.97
C ALA A 91 6.90 12.13 -13.30
N LYS A 92 7.40 13.14 -14.01
CA LYS A 92 8.17 12.94 -15.25
C LYS A 92 9.29 11.95 -14.94
N ALA A 93 9.34 10.85 -15.70
CA ALA A 93 10.52 10.00 -15.72
C ALA A 93 11.66 10.85 -16.27
N VAL A 94 12.57 11.26 -15.38
CA VAL A 94 13.86 11.87 -15.72
C VAL A 94 14.86 10.75 -15.88
#